data_AF-A0A3C1F8U5-F1
#
_entry.id   AF-A0A3C1F8U5-F1
#
_cell.length_a   1.000
_cell.length_b   1.000
_cell.length_c   1.000
_cell.angle_alpha   90.00
_cell.angle_beta   90.00
_cell.angle_gamma   90.00
#
_symmetry.space_group_name_H-M   'P 1'
#
loop_
_entity.id
_entity.type
_entity.pdbx_description
1 polymer ?
#
loop_
_entity_poly.entity_id
_entity_poly.type
_entity_poly.pdbx_seq_one_letter_code
_entity_poly.pdbx_strand_id
1 'polypeptide(L)'
;MKLTKHGFTLTELMAVVIIIGILAGIGFGSYQKAIERSRFSEGLAAGAAVQEAVNRYYYENTDLSDGSRKYPKMAYLDIGLANAKDCASKNDYCVRTKYFEVIVNNTGRVYAYHMKGNTRQLYYLLWLPSFDSSRAGEACVPFGSNTTEGVDFCKSMGYTVQSGSLYYKP
;
A
#
# COMPACT_ATOMS: atom_id res chain seq x y z
N MET A 1 35.25 -16.78 -51.13
CA MET A 1 35.47 -17.28 -49.75
C MET A 1 34.09 -17.56 -49.15
N LYS A 2 33.70 -18.85 -49.03
CA LYS A 2 32.37 -19.24 -48.52
C LYS A 2 32.43 -19.24 -46.99
N LEU A 3 31.71 -18.32 -46.34
CA LEU A 3 31.48 -18.34 -44.90
C LEU A 3 30.56 -19.52 -44.58
N THR A 4 31.11 -20.57 -43.96
CA THR A 4 30.34 -21.69 -43.40
C THR A 4 29.42 -21.15 -42.31
N LYS A 5 28.11 -21.13 -42.59
CA LYS A 5 27.09 -20.79 -41.58
C LYS A 5 27.04 -21.92 -40.54
N HIS A 6 27.66 -21.71 -39.38
CA HIS A 6 27.44 -22.55 -38.21
C HIS A 6 26.02 -22.30 -37.67
N GLY A 7 25.14 -23.30 -37.82
CA GLY A 7 23.80 -23.27 -37.25
C GLY A 7 23.84 -23.58 -35.75
N PHE A 8 22.90 -22.99 -35.01
CA PHE A 8 22.70 -23.24 -33.58
C PHE A 8 22.26 -24.69 -33.36
N THR A 9 22.90 -25.42 -32.45
CA THR A 9 22.54 -26.82 -32.19
C THR A 9 21.36 -26.92 -31.22
N LEU A 10 20.51 -27.94 -31.39
CA LEU A 10 19.41 -28.22 -30.45
C LEU A 10 19.94 -28.46 -29.02
N THR A 11 21.12 -29.08 -28.93
CA THR A 11 21.78 -29.40 -27.65
C THR A 11 22.25 -28.15 -26.91
N GLU A 12 22.75 -27.13 -27.61
CA GLU A 12 23.08 -25.84 -27.00
C GLU A 12 21.81 -25.15 -26.48
N LEU A 13 20.72 -25.21 -27.26
CA LEU A 13 19.45 -24.64 -26.84
C LEU A 13 18.92 -25.31 -25.57
N MET A 14 18.99 -26.63 -25.47
CA MET A 14 18.54 -27.37 -24.29
C MET A 14 19.34 -27.05 -23.03
N ALA A 15 20.67 -26.93 -23.14
CA ALA A 15 21.49 -26.54 -21.99
C ALA A 15 21.14 -25.13 -21.49
N VAL A 16 20.90 -24.18 -22.41
CA VAL A 16 20.49 -22.81 -22.06
C VAL A 16 19.12 -22.79 -21.37
N VAL A 17 18.14 -23.55 -21.88
CA VAL A 17 16.80 -23.64 -21.26
C VAL A 17 16.88 -24.21 -19.85
N ILE A 18 17.72 -25.22 -19.62
CA ILE A 18 17.94 -25.80 -18.28
C ILE A 18 18.53 -24.76 -17.32
N ILE A 19 19.56 -24.02 -17.74
CA ILE A 19 20.18 -22.98 -16.91
C ILE A 19 19.16 -21.88 -16.56
N ILE A 20 18.39 -21.40 -17.54
CA ILE A 20 17.32 -20.40 -17.29
C ILE A 20 16.26 -20.96 -16.33
N GLY A 21 15.89 -22.23 -16.45
CA GLY A 21 14.94 -22.89 -15.55
C GLY A 21 15.39 -22.89 -14.09
N ILE A 22 16.66 -23.19 -13.83
CA ILE A 22 17.23 -23.17 -12.46
C ILE A 22 17.26 -21.75 -11.91
N LEU A 23 17.74 -20.77 -12.70
CA LEU A 23 17.83 -19.37 -12.29
C LEU A 23 16.44 -18.78 -11.99
N ALA A 24 15.44 -19.09 -12.81
CA ALA A 24 14.07 -18.65 -12.61
C ALA A 24 13.48 -19.20 -11.30
N GLY A 25 13.77 -20.46 -10.96
CA GLY A 25 13.30 -21.09 -9.73
C GLY A 25 13.80 -20.39 -8.45
N ILE A 26 15.09 -20.01 -8.42
CA ILE A 26 15.69 -19.34 -7.26
C ILE A 26 15.21 -17.89 -7.12
N GLY A 27 15.05 -17.18 -8.24
CA GLY A 27 14.73 -15.75 -8.25
C GLY A 27 13.26 -15.38 -8.03
N PHE A 28 12.32 -16.32 -8.23
CA PHE A 28 10.89 -15.98 -8.25
C PHE A 28 10.38 -15.45 -6.89
N GLY A 29 10.76 -16.10 -5.79
CA GLY A 29 10.28 -15.73 -4.46
C GLY A 29 10.79 -14.36 -3.98
N SER A 30 12.04 -14.00 -4.30
CA SER A 30 12.60 -12.69 -3.93
C SER A 30 12.01 -11.56 -4.78
N TYR A 31 11.73 -11.84 -6.05
CA TYR A 31 11.11 -10.89 -6.97
C TYR A 31 9.71 -10.45 -6.51
N GLN A 32 8.86 -11.40 -6.08
CA GLN A 32 7.54 -11.08 -5.55
C GLN A 32 7.60 -10.17 -4.32
N LYS A 33 8.50 -10.46 -3.37
CA LYS A 33 8.69 -9.61 -2.18
C LYS A 33 9.17 -8.21 -2.55
N ALA A 34 10.05 -8.06 -3.54
CA ALA A 34 10.51 -6.76 -4.02
C ALA A 34 9.36 -5.93 -4.63
N ILE A 35 8.48 -6.56 -5.42
CA ILE A 35 7.28 -5.90 -5.95
C ILE A 35 6.36 -5.44 -4.82
N GLU A 36 6.09 -6.30 -3.83
CA GLU A 36 5.20 -5.92 -2.72
C GLU A 36 5.78 -4.79 -1.86
N ARG A 37 7.10 -4.73 -1.68
CA ARG A 37 7.77 -3.59 -1.04
C ARG A 37 7.61 -2.30 -1.83
N SER A 38 7.73 -2.37 -3.15
CA SER A 38 7.51 -1.21 -4.03
C SER A 38 6.06 -0.72 -3.93
N ARG A 39 5.08 -1.63 -3.93
CA ARG A 39 3.67 -1.30 -3.71
C ARG A 39 3.46 -0.67 -2.33
N PHE A 40 4.03 -1.26 -1.28
CA PHE A 40 3.95 -0.67 0.07
C PHE A 40 4.42 0.79 0.09
N SER A 41 5.54 1.10 -0.55
CA SER A 41 6.03 2.48 -0.64
C SER A 41 5.06 3.40 -1.37
N GLU A 42 4.36 2.92 -2.40
CA GLU A 42 3.31 3.66 -3.10
C GLU A 42 2.12 3.95 -2.16
N GLY A 43 1.66 2.94 -1.43
CA GLY A 43 0.57 3.08 -0.46
C GLY A 43 0.92 4.00 0.70
N LEU A 44 2.17 3.94 1.18
CA LEU A 44 2.70 4.82 2.21
C LEU A 44 2.69 6.28 1.75
N ALA A 45 3.19 6.56 0.55
CA ALA A 45 3.20 7.90 -0.02
C ALA A 45 1.77 8.43 -0.23
N ALA A 46 0.89 7.59 -0.79
CA ALA A 46 -0.50 7.94 -1.03
C ALA A 46 -1.26 8.26 0.27
N GLY A 47 -1.15 7.41 1.29
CA GLY A 47 -1.81 7.62 2.58
C GLY A 47 -1.23 8.80 3.36
N ALA A 48 0.09 9.01 3.32
CA ALA A 48 0.72 10.17 3.94
C ALA A 48 0.28 11.50 3.31
N ALA A 49 0.16 11.56 1.98
CA ALA A 49 -0.31 12.75 1.29
C ALA A 49 -1.77 13.07 1.65
N VAL A 50 -2.62 12.05 1.77
CA VAL A 50 -4.01 12.22 2.24
C VAL A 50 -4.05 12.68 3.69
N GLN A 51 -3.20 12.11 4.55
CA GLN A 51 -3.11 12.55 5.94
C GLN A 51 -2.72 14.02 6.07
N GLU A 52 -1.79 14.49 5.24
CA GLU A 52 -1.42 15.91 5.18
C GLU A 52 -2.60 16.78 4.74
N ALA A 53 -3.34 16.34 3.71
CA ALA A 53 -4.55 17.04 3.25
C ALA A 53 -5.62 17.11 4.35
N VAL A 54 -5.84 16.02 5.09
CA VAL A 54 -6.76 15.98 6.24
C VAL A 54 -6.32 16.96 7.33
N ASN A 55 -5.04 17.00 7.64
CA ASN A 55 -4.51 17.96 8.62
C ASN A 55 -4.75 19.40 8.15
N ARG A 56 -4.46 19.71 6.88
CA ARG A 56 -4.72 21.03 6.28
C ARG A 56 -6.18 21.42 6.37
N TYR A 57 -7.10 20.50 6.05
CA TYR A 57 -8.53 20.72 6.17
C TYR A 57 -8.94 21.16 7.59
N TYR A 58 -8.40 20.52 8.63
CA TYR A 58 -8.66 20.90 10.02
C TYR A 58 -8.02 22.24 10.42
N TYR A 59 -6.89 22.63 9.83
CA TYR A 59 -6.30 23.95 10.05
C TYR A 59 -7.11 25.07 9.38
N GLU A 60 -7.72 24.81 8.22
CA GLU A 60 -8.57 25.77 7.51
C GLU A 60 -9.98 25.87 8.11
N ASN A 61 -10.48 24.79 8.71
CA ASN A 61 -11.83 24.71 9.28
C ASN A 61 -11.76 24.59 10.81
N THR A 62 -11.56 25.72 11.49
CA THR A 62 -11.47 25.74 12.96
C THR A 62 -12.84 25.65 13.66
N ASP A 63 -13.94 25.97 12.95
CA ASP A 63 -15.30 25.83 13.45
C ASP A 63 -15.90 24.46 13.08
N LEU A 64 -15.73 23.50 13.99
CA LEU A 64 -16.23 22.13 13.85
C LEU A 64 -17.61 21.93 14.52
N SER A 65 -18.35 23.02 14.75
CA SER A 65 -19.72 22.96 15.32
C SER A 65 -20.71 22.30 14.37
N ASP A 66 -20.52 22.45 13.06
CA ASP A 66 -21.26 21.74 12.02
C ASP A 66 -20.72 20.30 11.86
N GLY A 67 -21.59 19.31 12.04
CA GLY A 67 -21.26 17.89 11.87
C GLY A 67 -20.77 17.55 10.45
N SER A 68 -21.18 18.29 9.42
CA SER A 68 -20.68 18.07 8.06
C SER A 68 -19.23 18.54 7.89
N ARG A 69 -18.87 19.64 8.55
CA ARG A 69 -17.50 20.19 8.54
C ARG A 69 -16.56 19.45 9.49
N LYS A 70 -17.12 18.81 10.51
CA LYS A 70 -16.40 17.99 11.49
C LYS A 70 -15.68 16.79 10.87
N TYR A 71 -16.18 16.29 9.73
CA TYR A 71 -15.75 15.03 9.14
C TYR A 71 -15.09 15.26 7.77
N PRO A 72 -13.74 15.20 7.67
CA PRO A 72 -13.04 15.38 6.41
C PRO A 72 -13.43 14.24 5.47
N LYS A 73 -14.02 14.61 4.33
CA LYS A 73 -14.35 13.69 3.25
C LYS A 73 -13.28 13.79 2.18
N MET A 74 -12.95 12.68 1.52
CA MET A 74 -12.02 12.69 0.38
C MET A 74 -12.43 13.69 -0.70
N ALA A 75 -13.73 13.85 -0.94
CA ALA A 75 -14.24 14.81 -1.93
C ALA A 75 -13.94 16.29 -1.61
N TYR A 76 -13.67 16.63 -0.34
CA TYR A 76 -13.32 18.01 0.07
C TYR A 76 -11.82 18.23 0.19
N LEU A 77 -11.02 17.16 0.14
CA LEU A 77 -9.58 17.27 0.16
C LEU A 77 -9.10 17.66 -1.23
N ASP A 78 -8.29 18.71 -1.32
CA ASP A 78 -7.63 19.10 -2.56
C ASP A 78 -6.44 18.17 -2.84
N ILE A 79 -6.75 16.87 -3.02
CA ILE A 79 -5.76 15.85 -3.31
C ILE A 79 -6.28 14.87 -4.37
N GLY A 80 -5.52 14.76 -5.45
CA GLY A 80 -5.72 13.74 -6.47
C GLY A 80 -4.67 12.65 -6.34
N LEU A 81 -5.11 11.39 -6.19
CA LEU A 81 -4.22 10.24 -6.31
C LEU A 81 -4.16 9.81 -7.78
N ALA A 82 -2.95 9.56 -8.28
CA ALA A 82 -2.74 9.17 -9.68
C ALA A 82 -3.48 7.86 -10.01
N ASN A 83 -4.23 7.86 -11.12
CA ASN A 83 -5.02 6.72 -11.59
C ASN A 83 -6.05 6.20 -10.59
N ALA A 84 -6.43 7.00 -9.60
CA ALA A 84 -7.39 6.59 -8.62
C ALA A 84 -8.82 6.69 -9.17
N LYS A 85 -9.65 5.74 -8.73
CA LYS A 85 -11.06 5.60 -9.09
C LYS A 85 -11.90 5.66 -7.83
N ASP A 86 -13.20 5.91 -8.03
CA ASP A 86 -14.17 5.79 -6.96
C ASP A 86 -14.20 4.36 -6.40
N CYS A 87 -14.41 4.25 -5.09
CA CYS A 87 -14.59 2.97 -4.45
C CYS A 87 -15.91 2.31 -4.85
N ALA A 88 -15.98 0.98 -4.69
CA ALA A 88 -17.18 0.20 -5.06
C ALA A 88 -18.44 0.66 -4.32
N SER A 89 -18.30 1.09 -3.07
CA SER A 89 -19.31 1.89 -2.39
C SER A 89 -19.03 3.36 -2.69
N LYS A 90 -19.96 4.04 -3.36
CA LYS A 90 -19.91 5.48 -3.65
C LYS A 90 -20.09 6.30 -2.37
N ASN A 91 -19.07 6.27 -1.53
CA ASN A 91 -18.99 7.04 -0.30
C ASN A 91 -17.93 8.12 -0.53
N ASP A 92 -18.23 9.37 -0.16
CA ASP A 92 -17.35 10.55 -0.28
C ASP A 92 -15.99 10.42 0.46
N TYR A 93 -15.75 9.29 1.12
CA TYR A 93 -14.66 9.02 2.05
C TYR A 93 -13.54 8.17 1.46
N CYS A 94 -13.70 7.67 0.23
CA CYS A 94 -12.88 6.58 -0.26
C CYS A 94 -12.41 6.82 -1.70
N VAL A 95 -11.12 6.55 -1.93
CA VAL A 95 -10.48 6.60 -3.24
C VAL A 95 -9.64 5.34 -3.42
N ARG A 96 -9.75 4.68 -4.58
CA ARG A 96 -9.11 3.39 -4.85
C ARG A 96 -8.10 3.49 -6.01
N THR A 97 -6.86 3.15 -5.75
CA THR A 97 -5.83 2.92 -6.78
C THR A 97 -5.81 1.45 -7.19
N LYS A 98 -4.84 1.06 -8.04
CA LYS A 98 -4.70 -0.34 -8.47
C LYS A 98 -4.35 -1.29 -7.31
N TYR A 99 -3.58 -0.81 -6.33
CA TYR A 99 -3.04 -1.64 -5.24
C TYR A 99 -3.51 -1.21 -3.86
N PHE A 100 -4.11 -0.02 -3.73
CA PHE A 100 -4.56 0.49 -2.44
C PHE A 100 -5.96 1.06 -2.51
N GLU A 101 -6.68 0.92 -1.41
CA GLU A 101 -7.92 1.63 -1.16
C GLU A 101 -7.71 2.55 0.04
N VAL A 102 -7.76 3.86 -0.21
CA VAL A 102 -7.54 4.88 0.80
C VAL A 102 -8.88 5.41 1.29
N ILE A 103 -9.06 5.43 2.62
CA ILE A 103 -10.31 5.79 3.27
C ILE A 103 -10.01 6.82 4.36
N VAL A 104 -10.76 7.92 4.39
CA VAL A 104 -10.80 8.85 5.53
C VAL A 104 -12.05 8.56 6.33
N ASN A 105 -11.94 8.39 7.65
CA ASN A 105 -13.12 8.22 8.49
C ASN A 105 -13.61 9.56 9.07
N ASN A 106 -14.75 9.51 9.75
CA ASN A 106 -15.34 10.64 10.48
C ASN A 106 -14.52 11.12 11.69
N THR A 107 -13.33 10.60 11.93
CA THR A 107 -12.44 11.11 12.98
C THR A 107 -11.14 11.64 12.39
N GLY A 108 -11.06 11.80 11.06
CA GLY A 108 -9.83 12.24 10.40
C GLY A 108 -8.71 11.22 10.39
N ARG A 109 -9.00 9.95 10.69
CA ARG A 109 -8.06 8.85 10.52
C ARG A 109 -8.04 8.43 9.07
N VAL A 110 -6.84 8.24 8.54
CA VAL A 110 -6.60 7.80 7.18
C VAL A 110 -6.18 6.35 7.20
N TYR A 111 -6.83 5.54 6.39
CA TYR A 111 -6.54 4.12 6.20
C TYR A 111 -6.11 3.92 4.77
N ALA A 112 -5.01 3.21 4.52
CA ALA A 112 -4.65 2.72 3.19
C ALA A 112 -4.64 1.19 3.21
N TYR A 113 -5.73 0.58 2.75
CA TYR A 113 -5.86 -0.87 2.66
C TYR A 113 -5.13 -1.39 1.44
N HIS A 114 -4.26 -2.38 1.63
CA HIS A 114 -3.69 -3.10 0.51
C HIS A 114 -4.78 -3.95 -0.18
N MET A 115 -4.79 -3.94 -1.51
CA MET A 115 -5.79 -4.57 -2.35
C MET A 115 -5.19 -5.72 -3.15
N LYS A 116 -5.79 -6.90 -3.04
CA LYS A 116 -5.49 -8.05 -3.90
C LYS A 116 -6.64 -8.25 -4.87
N GLY A 117 -6.58 -7.59 -6.02
CA GLY A 117 -7.73 -7.50 -6.93
C GLY A 117 -8.82 -6.62 -6.32
N ASN A 118 -9.99 -7.20 -6.03
CA ASN A 118 -11.13 -6.47 -5.46
C ASN A 118 -11.29 -6.64 -3.95
N THR A 119 -10.43 -7.43 -3.30
CA THR A 119 -10.50 -7.70 -1.86
C THR A 119 -9.41 -6.95 -1.10
N ARG A 120 -9.76 -6.39 0.06
CA ARG A 120 -8.82 -5.79 1.01
C ARG A 120 -8.04 -6.90 1.68
N GLN A 121 -6.73 -6.97 1.44
CA GLN A 121 -5.92 -8.05 1.99
C GLN A 121 -4.47 -7.70 2.26
N LEU A 122 -4.01 -8.51 3.19
CA LEU A 122 -2.76 -8.63 3.91
C LEU A 122 -2.53 -7.60 5.00
N TYR A 123 -2.62 -6.30 4.71
CA TYR A 123 -2.43 -5.26 5.72
C TYR A 123 -3.13 -3.97 5.32
N TYR A 124 -3.21 -3.03 6.26
CA TYR A 124 -3.47 -1.63 5.98
C TYR A 124 -2.52 -0.74 6.77
N LEU A 125 -2.31 0.45 6.23
CA LEU A 125 -1.63 1.53 6.95
C LEU A 125 -2.66 2.44 7.60
N LEU A 126 -2.36 2.90 8.80
CA LEU A 126 -3.20 3.79 9.59
C LEU A 126 -2.41 5.04 9.95
N TRP A 127 -3.00 6.20 9.70
CA TRP A 127 -2.55 7.47 10.24
C TRP A 127 -3.61 8.05 11.16
N LEU A 128 -3.13 8.63 12.25
CA LEU A 128 -3.95 9.38 13.20
C LEU A 128 -3.83 10.87 12.87
N PRO A 129 -4.92 11.65 13.02
CA PRO A 129 -4.85 13.10 12.84
C PRO A 129 -3.89 13.72 13.84
N SER A 130 -3.21 14.79 13.44
CA SER A 130 -2.16 15.42 14.26
C SER A 130 -2.63 15.99 15.61
N PHE A 131 -3.94 16.05 15.83
CA PHE A 131 -4.58 16.54 17.05
C PHE A 131 -5.00 15.39 17.99
N ASP A 132 -4.87 14.12 17.59
CA ASP A 132 -5.07 12.98 18.49
C ASP A 132 -3.92 12.95 19.51
N SER A 133 -4.26 12.88 20.80
CA SER A 133 -3.29 12.75 21.90
C SER A 133 -2.43 11.49 21.78
N SER A 134 -2.89 10.52 21.00
CA SER A 134 -2.20 9.27 20.69
C SER A 134 -1.22 9.48 19.54
N ARG A 135 -0.20 10.34 19.71
CA ARG A 135 0.84 10.68 18.70
C ARG A 135 1.73 9.50 18.29
N ALA A 136 1.15 8.37 17.97
CA ALA A 136 1.82 7.33 17.24
C ALA A 136 1.78 7.75 15.77
N GLY A 137 2.93 7.73 15.09
CA GLY A 137 3.01 8.01 13.66
C GLY A 137 2.20 7.02 12.82
N GLU A 138 2.59 6.81 11.57
CA GLU A 138 1.94 5.79 10.78
C GLU A 138 2.08 4.40 11.43
N ALA A 139 1.00 3.63 11.43
CA ALA A 139 0.97 2.26 11.92
C ALA A 139 0.71 1.30 10.76
N CYS A 140 1.38 0.15 10.76
CA CYS A 140 1.07 -0.98 9.91
C CYS A 140 0.21 -1.98 10.70
N VAL A 141 -0.90 -2.41 10.11
CA VAL A 141 -1.85 -3.32 10.77
C VAL A 141 -2.10 -4.53 9.88
N PRO A 142 -1.86 -5.77 10.34
CA PRO A 142 -2.21 -6.97 9.60
C PRO A 142 -3.73 -7.07 9.43
N PHE A 143 -4.18 -7.49 8.24
CA PHE A 143 -5.60 -7.51 7.89
C PHE A 143 -5.97 -8.63 6.91
N GLY A 144 -7.17 -9.17 7.07
CA GLY A 144 -7.70 -10.26 6.26
C GLY A 144 -7.49 -11.64 6.90
N SER A 145 -7.59 -12.69 6.09
CA SER A 145 -7.56 -14.09 6.55
C SER A 145 -6.16 -14.58 6.94
N ASN A 146 -5.10 -13.99 6.37
CA ASN A 146 -3.71 -14.39 6.59
C ASN A 146 -3.00 -13.40 7.51
N THR A 147 -3.46 -13.27 8.75
CA THR A 147 -2.92 -12.29 9.71
C THR A 147 -1.44 -12.52 10.02
N THR A 148 -0.97 -13.77 10.05
CA THR A 148 0.44 -14.12 10.27
C THR A 148 1.36 -13.56 9.19
N GLU A 149 1.00 -13.77 7.92
CA GLU A 149 1.76 -13.25 6.77
C GLU A 149 1.75 -11.71 6.76
N GLY A 150 0.66 -11.06 7.17
CA GLY A 150 0.60 -9.61 7.34
C GLY A 150 1.49 -9.10 8.48
N VAL A 151 1.57 -9.82 9.59
CA VAL A 151 2.49 -9.48 10.71
C VAL A 151 3.94 -9.56 10.24
N ASP A 152 4.32 -10.65 9.58
CA ASP A 152 5.67 -10.82 9.07
C ASP A 152 6.02 -9.75 8.04
N PHE A 153 5.04 -9.36 7.21
CA PHE A 153 5.21 -8.27 6.26
C PHE A 153 5.44 -6.92 6.95
N CYS A 154 4.58 -6.51 7.90
CA CYS A 154 4.73 -5.25 8.64
C CYS A 154 6.10 -5.17 9.34
N LYS A 155 6.53 -6.25 10.00
CA LYS A 155 7.86 -6.33 10.62
C LYS A 155 8.98 -6.20 9.60
N SER A 156 8.84 -6.84 8.43
CA SER A 156 9.83 -6.75 7.35
C SER A 156 9.96 -5.35 6.74
N MET A 157 8.95 -4.49 6.93
CA MET A 157 8.94 -3.08 6.55
C MET A 157 9.44 -2.14 7.65
N GLY A 158 9.88 -2.67 8.79
CA GLY A 158 10.45 -1.90 9.91
C GLY A 158 9.43 -1.50 11.00
N TYR A 159 8.19 -2.01 10.94
CA TYR A 159 7.19 -1.78 11.98
C TYR A 159 7.32 -2.86 13.06
N THR A 160 8.16 -2.61 14.05
CA THR A 160 8.56 -3.61 15.06
C THR A 160 7.94 -3.36 16.43
N VAL A 161 7.51 -2.14 16.73
CA VAL A 161 6.92 -1.79 18.04
C VAL A 161 5.43 -2.11 18.02
N GLN A 162 5.01 -3.09 18.82
CA GLN A 162 3.62 -3.58 18.83
C GLN A 162 2.79 -2.96 19.97
N SER A 163 1.60 -2.46 19.66
CA SER A 163 0.55 -2.12 20.64
C SER A 163 -0.78 -2.72 20.18
N GLY A 164 -1.20 -3.81 20.83
CA GLY A 164 -2.34 -4.60 20.37
C GLY A 164 -2.08 -5.17 18.96
N SER A 165 -2.95 -4.84 18.00
CA SER A 165 -2.81 -5.21 16.59
C SER A 165 -2.06 -4.17 15.75
N LEU A 166 -1.63 -3.05 16.33
CA LEU A 166 -0.91 -1.98 15.63
C LEU A 166 0.59 -2.20 15.75
N TYR A 167 1.30 -2.13 14.62
CA TYR A 167 2.75 -2.13 14.56
C TYR A 167 3.22 -0.74 14.15
N TYR A 168 4.14 -0.16 14.92
CA TYR A 168 4.71 1.16 14.68
C TYR A 168 6.19 1.05 14.31
N LYS A 169 6.70 2.07 13.63
CA LYS A 169 8.13 2.25 13.51
C LYS A 169 8.75 2.56 14.89
N PRO A 170 9.98 2.08 15.15
CA PRO A 170 10.72 2.39 16.38
C PRO A 170 11.06 3.88 16.50
#